data_AF-A0A2I0X3Y0-F1
#
_entry.id   AF-A0A2I0X3Y0-F1
#
_cell.length_a   1.000
_cell.length_b   1.000
_cell.length_c   1.000
_cell.angle_alpha   90.00
_cell.angle_beta   90.00
_cell.angle_gamma   90.00
#
_symmetry.space_group_name_H-M   'P 1'
#
loop_
_entity.id
_entity.type
_entity.pdbx_description
1 polymer ?
#
loop_
_entity_poly.entity_id
_entity_poly.type
_entity_poly.pdbx_seq_one_letter_code
_entity_poly.pdbx_strand_id
1 'polypeptide(L)'
;MKKKLYMVDIFYLWLRILENACKDDEELRAVIGDSVGNPELMRKRVEERVRKKGRDFGKSKTGSVLAFKVNFRDFNPTDSFIWFELYSAPSDRDLDLLGSVIQSWYVMGRLGAFNSSNLQLASSSMDHDPLYDADVADRIMPSSFHDISDVEFQDNWGRVWVDLGTSDYFAVDVLLNCLTLLSSEYLGIQQVVFGGRRMGDWEEGMTSQEDGYKYFKI
;
A
#
# COMPACT_ATOMS: atom_id res chain seq x y z
N MET A 1 -22.04 4.60 8.99
CA MET A 1 -22.30 3.50 9.96
C MET A 1 -21.64 2.18 9.56
N LYS A 2 -21.66 1.76 8.28
CA LYS A 2 -21.02 0.51 7.82
C LYS A 2 -19.48 0.44 8.01
N LYS A 3 -18.71 1.50 7.71
CA LYS A 3 -17.23 1.53 7.88
C LYS A 3 -16.74 1.25 9.31
N LYS A 4 -17.55 1.55 10.33
CA LYS A 4 -17.18 1.34 11.74
C LYS A 4 -17.35 -0.11 12.19
N LEU A 5 -18.16 -0.89 11.48
CA LEU A 5 -18.44 -2.30 11.79
C LEU A 5 -17.32 -3.20 11.24
N TYR A 6 -16.91 -3.00 9.99
CA TYR A 6 -15.83 -3.77 9.35
C TYR A 6 -14.47 -3.66 10.08
N MET A 7 -14.13 -2.48 10.61
CA MET A 7 -12.88 -2.28 11.35
C MET A 7 -12.89 -2.98 12.71
N VAL A 8 -14.07 -3.17 13.30
CA VAL A 8 -14.26 -3.88 14.57
C VAL A 8 -14.12 -5.38 14.35
N ASP A 9 -14.66 -5.93 13.25
CA ASP A 9 -14.60 -7.36 12.94
C ASP A 9 -13.17 -7.85 12.64
N ILE A 10 -12.37 -7.08 11.88
CA ILE A 10 -10.96 -7.40 11.60
C ILE A 10 -10.12 -7.36 12.89
N PHE A 11 -10.43 -6.43 13.80
CA PHE A 11 -9.74 -6.31 15.09
C PHE A 11 -10.04 -7.50 16.01
N TYR A 12 -11.30 -7.94 16.09
CA TYR A 12 -11.69 -9.12 16.87
C TYR A 12 -11.08 -10.41 16.32
N LEU A 13 -10.97 -10.51 15.00
CA LEU A 13 -10.33 -11.63 14.33
C LEU A 13 -8.82 -11.72 14.66
N TRP A 14 -8.10 -10.59 14.56
CA TRP A 14 -6.69 -10.50 14.94
C TRP A 14 -6.47 -10.86 16.41
N LEU A 15 -7.36 -10.42 17.31
CA LEU A 15 -7.32 -10.76 18.74
C LEU A 15 -7.44 -12.28 18.98
N ARG A 16 -8.36 -12.96 18.30
CA ARG A 16 -8.52 -14.42 18.41
C ARG A 16 -7.31 -15.19 17.87
N ILE A 17 -6.75 -14.75 16.75
CA ILE A 17 -5.54 -15.34 16.16
C ILE A 17 -4.35 -15.17 17.13
N LEU A 18 -4.20 -13.97 17.72
CA LEU A 18 -3.19 -13.70 18.73
C LEU A 18 -3.38 -14.56 19.97
N GLU A 19 -4.60 -14.68 20.49
CA GLU A 19 -4.94 -15.52 21.65
C GLU A 19 -4.63 -17.01 21.41
N ASN A 20 -4.84 -17.52 20.20
CA ASN A 20 -4.50 -18.89 19.84
C ASN A 20 -2.99 -19.07 19.66
N ALA A 21 -2.30 -18.13 19.01
CA ALA A 21 -0.84 -18.17 18.86
C ALA A 21 -0.11 -18.11 20.22
N CYS A 22 -0.69 -17.41 21.21
CA CYS A 22 -0.13 -17.34 22.57
C CYS A 22 -0.16 -18.66 23.34
N LYS A 23 -0.94 -19.66 22.91
CA LYS A 23 -1.02 -20.95 23.61
C LYS A 23 0.25 -21.78 23.43
N ASP A 24 0.92 -21.62 22.29
CA ASP A 24 2.01 -22.51 21.86
C ASP A 24 3.37 -21.80 21.67
N ASP A 25 3.42 -20.46 21.77
CA ASP A 25 4.63 -19.66 21.59
C ASP A 25 5.14 -19.05 22.91
N GLU A 26 6.28 -19.55 23.39
CA GLU A 26 6.94 -19.17 24.65
C GLU A 26 7.43 -17.70 24.63
N GLU A 27 7.80 -17.18 23.46
CA GLU A 27 8.25 -15.80 23.25
C GLU A 27 7.06 -14.82 23.33
N LEU A 28 5.94 -15.19 22.71
CA LEU A 28 4.70 -14.41 22.76
C LEU A 28 4.06 -14.42 24.16
N ARG A 29 4.18 -15.54 24.87
CA ARG A 29 3.78 -15.67 26.28
C ARG A 29 4.63 -14.81 27.21
N ALA A 30 5.92 -14.62 26.91
CA ALA A 30 6.77 -13.68 27.63
C ALA A 30 6.37 -12.20 27.40
N VAL A 31 5.69 -11.89 26.28
CA VAL A 31 5.19 -10.54 25.96
C VAL A 31 3.84 -10.26 26.64
N ILE A 32 2.93 -11.23 26.69
CA ILE A 32 1.57 -11.05 27.24
C ILE A 32 1.48 -11.43 28.73
N GLY A 33 2.31 -12.35 29.21
CA GLY A 33 2.33 -12.84 30.59
C GLY A 33 0.97 -13.36 31.06
N ASP A 34 0.61 -13.13 32.33
CA ASP A 34 -0.67 -13.58 32.93
C ASP A 34 -1.94 -12.85 32.42
N SER A 35 -1.83 -12.05 31.36
CA SER A 35 -2.97 -11.28 30.80
C SER A 35 -3.81 -12.08 29.80
N VAL A 36 -3.42 -13.33 29.51
CA VAL A 36 -4.16 -14.23 28.62
C VAL A 36 -5.58 -14.43 29.14
N GLY A 37 -6.58 -14.08 28.32
CA GLY A 37 -8.00 -14.20 28.65
C GLY A 37 -8.69 -12.92 29.13
N ASN A 38 -7.98 -11.79 29.26
CA ASN A 38 -8.59 -10.47 29.46
C ASN A 38 -8.24 -9.51 28.30
N PRO A 39 -9.16 -9.28 27.35
CA PRO A 39 -8.90 -8.50 26.14
C PRO A 39 -8.41 -7.07 26.39
N GLU A 40 -8.91 -6.41 27.44
CA GLU A 40 -8.53 -5.03 27.76
C GLU A 40 -7.11 -4.95 28.33
N LEU A 41 -6.73 -5.91 29.17
CA LEU A 41 -5.39 -6.01 29.76
C LEU A 41 -4.34 -6.42 28.71
N MET A 42 -4.68 -7.33 27.80
CA MET A 42 -3.81 -7.69 26.67
C MET A 42 -3.57 -6.49 25.76
N ARG A 43 -4.63 -5.77 25.39
CA ARG A 43 -4.54 -4.54 24.60
C ARG A 43 -3.61 -3.52 25.27
N LYS A 44 -3.79 -3.26 26.57
CA LYS A 44 -2.99 -2.29 27.30
C LYS A 44 -1.50 -2.67 27.37
N ARG A 45 -1.17 -3.96 27.56
CA ARG A 45 0.23 -4.44 27.58
C ARG A 45 0.88 -4.40 26.20
N VAL A 46 0.15 -4.77 25.15
CA VAL A 46 0.61 -4.65 23.76
C VAL A 46 0.84 -3.17 23.41
N GLU A 47 -0.11 -2.28 23.74
CA GLU A 47 0.02 -0.84 23.56
C GLU A 47 1.23 -0.26 24.33
N GLU A 48 1.46 -0.67 25.58
CA GLU A 48 2.63 -0.26 26.35
C GLU A 48 3.95 -0.75 25.76
N ARG A 49 4.00 -1.99 25.23
CA ARG A 49 5.17 -2.56 24.58
C ARG A 49 5.44 -1.88 23.23
N VAL A 50 4.41 -1.62 22.43
CA VAL A 50 4.50 -0.82 21.19
C VAL A 50 4.97 0.60 21.50
N ARG A 51 4.51 1.22 22.59
CA ARG A 51 4.97 2.55 23.02
C ARG A 51 6.41 2.56 23.56
N LYS A 52 6.88 1.44 24.10
CA LYS A 52 8.23 1.29 24.69
C LYS A 52 9.27 0.85 23.66
N LYS A 53 8.97 -0.18 22.83
CA LYS A 53 9.79 -0.64 21.70
C LYS A 53 9.64 0.22 20.44
N GLY A 54 8.52 0.90 20.24
CA GLY A 54 8.34 1.85 19.13
C GLY A 54 9.24 3.09 19.21
N ARG A 55 9.87 3.33 20.37
CA ARG A 55 10.95 4.31 20.53
C ARG A 55 12.31 3.83 20.03
N ASP A 56 12.53 2.52 19.93
CA ASP A 56 13.80 1.93 19.47
C ASP A 56 13.85 1.72 17.95
N PHE A 57 12.72 1.88 17.23
CA PHE A 57 12.70 2.01 15.76
C PHE A 57 13.11 3.42 15.31
N GLY A 58 14.17 3.97 15.91
CA GLY A 58 14.73 5.27 15.58
C GLY A 58 15.46 5.27 14.23
N LYS A 59 14.75 5.02 13.14
CA LYS A 59 15.11 5.66 11.87
C LYS A 59 14.49 7.05 11.89
N SER A 60 15.28 8.08 11.63
CA SER A 60 14.77 9.43 11.41
C SER A 60 13.70 9.33 10.31
N LYS A 61 12.42 9.47 10.66
CA LYS A 61 11.33 9.47 9.69
C LYS A 61 11.52 10.70 8.80
N THR A 62 11.68 10.47 7.51
CA THR A 62 11.80 11.53 6.48
C THR A 62 10.46 11.79 5.78
N GLY A 63 9.42 11.04 6.14
CA GLY A 63 8.05 11.19 5.66
C GLY A 63 7.29 12.41 6.23
N SER A 64 6.02 12.53 5.85
CA SER A 64 5.10 13.58 6.29
C SER A 64 4.08 13.06 7.29
N VAL A 65 3.79 13.86 8.32
CA VAL A 65 2.70 13.58 9.28
C VAL A 65 1.32 13.88 8.68
N LEU A 66 1.28 14.65 7.58
CA LEU A 66 0.05 14.99 6.88
C LEU A 66 -0.33 13.89 5.90
N ALA A 67 -1.61 13.51 5.89
CA ALA A 67 -2.15 12.64 4.86
C ALA A 67 -2.14 13.37 3.51
N PHE A 68 -1.64 12.71 2.46
CA PHE A 68 -1.68 13.25 1.11
C PHE A 68 -3.11 13.28 0.57
N LYS A 69 -3.36 14.19 -0.38
CA LYS A 69 -4.64 14.27 -1.09
C LYS A 69 -4.67 13.28 -2.25
N VAL A 70 -5.82 12.69 -2.52
CA VAL A 70 -6.04 11.83 -3.68
C VAL A 70 -7.07 12.49 -4.60
N ASN A 71 -6.72 12.66 -5.88
CA ASN A 71 -7.60 13.22 -6.89
C ASN A 71 -7.69 12.30 -8.12
N PHE A 72 -8.85 12.27 -8.75
CA PHE A 72 -9.06 11.60 -10.04
C PHE A 72 -9.48 12.66 -11.06
N ARG A 73 -8.79 12.73 -12.19
CA ARG A 73 -9.02 13.73 -13.24
C ARG A 73 -9.05 13.02 -14.59
N ASP A 74 -10.24 12.74 -15.11
CA ASP A 74 -10.44 12.03 -16.38
C ASP A 74 -9.66 10.70 -16.46
N PHE A 75 -9.62 9.96 -15.34
CA PHE A 75 -8.84 8.74 -15.23
C PHE A 75 -9.38 7.63 -16.14
N ASN A 76 -8.52 7.13 -17.03
CA ASN A 76 -8.73 5.93 -17.83
C ASN A 76 -7.73 4.84 -17.37
N PRO A 77 -8.17 3.72 -16.79
CA PRO A 77 -7.29 2.65 -16.31
C PRO A 77 -6.34 2.07 -17.36
N THR A 78 -6.68 2.20 -18.65
CA THR A 78 -5.89 1.62 -19.75
C THR A 78 -4.97 2.63 -20.44
N ASP A 79 -5.10 3.92 -20.10
CA ASP A 79 -4.32 4.98 -20.73
C ASP A 79 -4.36 6.24 -19.85
N SER A 80 -3.57 6.24 -18.77
CA SER A 80 -3.48 7.41 -17.89
C SER A 80 -2.16 7.46 -17.14
N PHE A 81 -1.74 8.67 -16.82
CA PHE A 81 -0.68 8.88 -15.85
C PHE A 81 -1.22 8.80 -14.42
N ILE A 82 -0.42 8.27 -13.52
CA ILE A 82 -0.52 8.50 -12.08
C ILE A 82 0.56 9.52 -11.74
N TRP A 83 0.17 10.65 -11.17
CA TRP A 83 1.06 11.73 -10.78
C TRP A 83 1.29 11.75 -9.27
N PHE A 84 2.51 12.11 -8.87
CA PHE A 84 2.93 12.28 -7.49
C PHE A 84 3.51 13.69 -7.32
N GLU A 85 2.97 14.47 -6.38
CA GLU A 85 3.63 15.70 -5.94
C GLU A 85 4.26 15.47 -4.59
N LEU A 86 5.56 15.73 -4.48
CA LEU A 86 6.33 15.62 -3.25
C LEU A 86 6.51 16.99 -2.59
N TYR A 87 6.82 17.01 -1.28
CA TYR A 87 7.12 18.26 -0.57
C TYR A 87 8.42 18.93 -1.04
N SER A 88 9.33 18.15 -1.63
CA SER A 88 10.59 18.60 -2.22
C SER A 88 10.98 17.64 -3.35
N ALA A 89 11.89 18.07 -4.22
CA ALA A 89 12.48 17.18 -5.22
C ALA A 89 13.05 15.91 -4.57
N PRO A 90 12.84 14.72 -5.16
CA PRO A 90 13.27 13.46 -4.55
C PRO A 90 14.79 13.32 -4.57
N SER A 91 15.34 12.80 -3.48
CA SER A 91 16.70 12.24 -3.51
C SER A 91 16.73 10.95 -4.35
N ASP A 92 17.91 10.50 -4.74
CA ASP A 92 18.03 9.27 -5.54
C ASP A 92 17.50 8.05 -4.77
N ARG A 93 17.65 8.06 -3.44
CA ARG A 93 17.05 7.06 -2.55
C ARG A 93 15.52 7.09 -2.56
N ASP A 94 14.93 8.28 -2.60
CA ASP A 94 13.46 8.43 -2.62
C ASP A 94 12.90 7.92 -3.95
N LEU A 95 13.60 8.24 -5.05
CA LEU A 95 13.30 7.75 -6.39
C LEU A 95 13.38 6.23 -6.47
N ASP A 96 14.48 5.64 -5.96
CA ASP A 96 14.63 4.17 -5.89
C ASP A 96 13.52 3.52 -5.07
N LEU A 97 13.13 4.13 -3.95
CA LEU A 97 12.11 3.59 -3.07
C LEU A 97 10.72 3.63 -3.71
N LEU A 98 10.30 4.78 -4.24
CA LEU A 98 9.01 4.91 -4.92
C LEU A 98 8.99 4.07 -6.21
N GLY A 99 10.07 4.10 -6.99
CA GLY A 99 10.23 3.27 -8.19
C GLY A 99 10.10 1.78 -7.90
N SER A 100 10.76 1.29 -6.85
CA SER A 100 10.65 -0.11 -6.40
C SER A 100 9.23 -0.48 -5.95
N VAL A 101 8.51 0.44 -5.29
CA VAL A 101 7.10 0.24 -4.92
C VAL A 101 6.23 0.10 -6.17
N ILE A 102 6.40 0.99 -7.16
CA ILE A 102 5.64 0.94 -8.42
C ILE A 102 5.98 -0.30 -9.23
N GLN A 103 7.26 -0.68 -9.34
CA GLN A 103 7.68 -1.91 -10.02
C GLN A 103 7.10 -3.15 -9.34
N SER A 104 7.12 -3.23 -8.01
CA SER A 104 6.54 -4.35 -7.26
C SER A 104 5.03 -4.43 -7.48
N TRP A 105 4.33 -3.30 -7.42
CA TRP A 105 2.91 -3.21 -7.70
C TRP A 105 2.60 -3.67 -9.13
N TYR A 106 3.37 -3.22 -10.12
CA TYR A 106 3.24 -3.66 -11.51
C TYR A 106 3.44 -5.17 -11.68
N VAL A 107 4.51 -5.75 -11.12
CA VAL A 107 4.78 -7.20 -11.23
C VAL A 107 3.63 -8.03 -10.64
N MET A 108 3.10 -7.64 -9.47
CA MET A 108 1.94 -8.33 -8.89
C MET A 108 0.69 -8.17 -9.77
N GLY A 109 0.48 -6.99 -10.35
CA GLY A 109 -0.61 -6.72 -11.28
C GLY A 109 -0.52 -7.55 -12.57
N ARG A 110 0.67 -7.69 -13.16
CA ARG A 110 0.92 -8.56 -14.31
C ARG A 110 0.52 -10.02 -14.02
N LEU A 111 0.77 -10.47 -12.80
CA LEU A 111 0.49 -11.84 -12.35
C LEU A 111 -0.94 -12.08 -11.88
N GLY A 112 -1.84 -11.10 -11.96
CA GLY A 112 -3.24 -11.30 -11.58
C GLY A 112 -3.55 -11.14 -10.10
N ALA A 113 -2.60 -10.63 -9.29
CA ALA A 113 -2.73 -10.62 -7.84
C ALA A 113 -3.87 -9.71 -7.34
N PHE A 114 -4.16 -8.64 -8.07
CA PHE A 114 -5.26 -7.74 -7.76
C PHE A 114 -6.54 -8.23 -8.44
N ASN A 115 -7.06 -9.36 -7.98
CA ASN A 115 -8.32 -9.92 -8.47
C ASN A 115 -9.35 -9.99 -7.33
N SER A 116 -10.08 -8.89 -7.17
CA SER A 116 -11.22 -8.73 -6.25
C SER A 116 -12.29 -9.80 -6.44
N SER A 117 -12.47 -10.33 -7.66
CA SER A 117 -13.43 -11.41 -7.94
C SER A 117 -12.97 -12.76 -7.37
N ASN A 118 -11.67 -12.92 -7.07
CA ASN A 118 -11.08 -14.13 -6.49
C ASN A 118 -10.61 -13.94 -5.03
N LEU A 119 -11.18 -12.98 -4.28
CA LEU A 119 -10.90 -12.78 -2.86
C LEU A 119 -11.64 -13.78 -1.97
N GLN A 120 -11.34 -15.07 -2.11
CA GLN A 120 -12.07 -16.16 -1.44
C GLN A 120 -12.04 -16.04 0.09
N LEU A 121 -10.89 -15.61 0.65
CA LEU A 121 -10.73 -15.41 2.09
C LEU A 121 -11.48 -14.18 2.63
N ALA A 122 -11.78 -13.19 1.78
CA ALA A 122 -12.51 -12.00 2.23
C ALA A 122 -13.98 -12.33 2.58
N SER A 123 -14.53 -13.39 1.97
CA SER A 123 -15.90 -13.88 2.22
C SER A 123 -15.97 -15.12 3.11
N SER A 124 -14.83 -15.72 3.48
CA SER A 124 -14.82 -16.92 4.32
C SER A 124 -15.05 -16.58 5.80
N SER A 125 -15.89 -17.34 6.49
CA SER A 125 -15.86 -17.35 7.96
C SER A 125 -14.53 -17.98 8.41
N MET A 126 -13.91 -17.35 9.41
CA MET A 126 -12.70 -17.86 10.07
C MET A 126 -13.03 -18.64 11.35
N ASP A 127 -14.30 -19.01 11.55
CA ASP A 127 -14.71 -19.94 12.62
C ASP A 127 -14.18 -21.37 12.35
N HIS A 128 -13.77 -21.64 11.10
CA HIS A 128 -13.14 -22.88 10.65
C HIS A 128 -11.92 -22.56 9.78
N ASP A 129 -11.07 -23.58 9.56
CA ASP A 129 -9.93 -23.46 8.64
C ASP A 129 -10.44 -23.09 7.24
N PRO A 130 -10.05 -21.92 6.71
CA PRO A 130 -10.51 -21.51 5.39
C PRO A 130 -9.83 -22.36 4.32
N LEU A 131 -10.62 -22.83 3.35
CA LEU A 131 -10.14 -23.57 2.20
C LEU A 131 -10.10 -22.66 0.98
N TYR A 132 -8.99 -22.71 0.25
CA TYR A 132 -8.87 -22.03 -1.03
C TYR A 132 -9.28 -23.00 -2.15
N ASP A 133 -10.34 -22.66 -2.87
CA ASP A 133 -10.94 -23.48 -3.90
C ASP A 133 -10.30 -23.18 -5.27
N ALA A 134 -9.56 -24.16 -5.79
CA ALA A 134 -8.89 -24.06 -7.08
C ALA A 134 -9.87 -24.07 -8.26
N ASP A 135 -11.01 -24.78 -8.16
CA ASP A 135 -12.02 -24.83 -9.21
C ASP A 135 -12.79 -23.52 -9.31
N VAL A 136 -12.96 -22.80 -8.19
CA VAL A 136 -13.47 -21.43 -8.18
C VAL A 136 -12.45 -20.50 -8.84
N ALA A 137 -11.17 -20.59 -8.47
CA ALA A 137 -10.12 -19.74 -9.05
C ALA A 137 -9.99 -19.91 -10.57
N ASP A 138 -10.10 -21.14 -11.08
CA ASP A 138 -9.99 -21.46 -12.51
C ASP A 138 -11.13 -20.86 -13.36
N ARG A 139 -12.31 -20.62 -12.77
CA ARG A 139 -13.48 -20.04 -13.46
C ARG A 139 -13.48 -18.53 -13.49
N ILE A 140 -12.61 -17.88 -12.72
CA ILE A 140 -12.58 -16.42 -12.60
C ILE A 140 -11.67 -15.85 -13.69
N MET A 141 -12.13 -14.80 -14.37
CA MET A 141 -11.32 -14.11 -15.37
C MET A 141 -10.08 -13.50 -14.71
N PRO A 142 -8.87 -13.71 -15.28
CA PRO A 142 -7.66 -13.07 -14.80
C PRO A 142 -7.72 -11.54 -14.87
N SER A 143 -7.21 -10.89 -13.83
CA SER A 143 -7.18 -9.44 -13.63
C SER A 143 -5.74 -8.94 -13.83
N SER A 144 -5.31 -8.72 -15.07
CA SER A 144 -3.88 -8.53 -15.39
C SER A 144 -3.58 -7.14 -15.93
N PHE A 145 -2.50 -6.54 -15.45
CA PHE A 145 -1.95 -5.32 -16.04
C PHE A 145 -1.38 -5.63 -17.42
N HIS A 146 -1.43 -4.66 -18.33
CA HIS A 146 -0.82 -4.81 -19.64
C HIS A 146 0.56 -4.19 -19.69
N ASP A 147 0.72 -2.95 -19.23
CA ASP A 147 1.99 -2.24 -19.32
C ASP A 147 2.10 -1.02 -18.40
N ILE A 148 3.33 -0.51 -18.23
CA ILE A 148 3.63 0.70 -17.46
C ILE A 148 4.88 1.39 -18.04
N SER A 149 4.97 2.71 -17.94
CA SER A 149 6.21 3.43 -18.28
C SER A 149 7.23 3.37 -17.15
N ASP A 150 8.42 3.93 -17.39
CA ASP A 150 9.34 4.30 -16.31
C ASP A 150 8.68 5.32 -15.37
N VAL A 151 9.19 5.39 -14.13
CA VAL A 151 8.79 6.45 -13.19
C VAL A 151 9.67 7.66 -13.45
N GLU A 152 9.08 8.76 -13.86
CA GLU A 152 9.79 10.00 -14.22
C GLU A 152 9.53 11.09 -13.17
N PHE A 153 10.51 11.96 -12.96
CA PHE A 153 10.41 13.14 -12.09
C PHE A 153 10.99 14.38 -12.77
N GLN A 154 10.31 15.51 -12.58
CA GLN A 154 10.79 16.86 -12.85
C GLN A 154 10.55 17.68 -11.59
N ASP A 155 11.63 18.17 -10.98
CA ASP A 155 11.60 18.80 -9.66
C ASP A 155 10.85 17.94 -8.63
N ASN A 156 9.72 18.43 -8.10
CA ASN A 156 8.91 17.75 -7.10
C ASN A 156 7.71 16.98 -7.67
N TRP A 157 7.49 17.05 -8.98
CA TRP A 157 6.43 16.30 -9.66
C TRP A 157 7.00 15.05 -10.29
N GLY A 158 6.33 13.92 -10.09
CA GLY A 158 6.62 12.67 -10.77
C GLY A 158 5.39 12.09 -11.42
N ARG A 159 5.60 11.20 -12.39
CA ARG A 159 4.53 10.49 -13.07
C ARG A 159 4.94 9.08 -13.48
N VAL A 160 3.93 8.26 -13.70
CA VAL A 160 4.07 6.96 -14.36
C VAL A 160 2.82 6.71 -15.21
N TRP A 161 2.99 6.39 -16.49
CA TRP A 161 1.89 6.00 -17.37
C TRP A 161 1.53 4.55 -17.11
N VAL A 162 0.23 4.24 -17.04
CA VAL A 162 -0.27 2.88 -16.77
C VAL A 162 -1.28 2.43 -17.83
N ASP A 163 -1.17 1.15 -18.20
CA ASP A 163 -2.26 0.35 -18.77
C ASP A 163 -2.53 -0.83 -17.82
N LEU A 164 -3.53 -0.65 -16.96
CA LEU A 164 -3.96 -1.64 -15.98
C LEU A 164 -4.72 -2.82 -16.62
N GLY A 165 -4.95 -2.79 -17.93
CA GLY A 165 -5.54 -3.89 -18.69
C GLY A 165 -6.91 -4.30 -18.18
N THR A 166 -7.06 -5.59 -17.87
CA THR A 166 -8.30 -6.14 -17.30
C THR A 166 -8.38 -5.99 -15.79
N SER A 167 -7.43 -5.27 -15.17
CA SER A 167 -7.38 -5.17 -13.73
C SER A 167 -8.51 -4.36 -13.13
N ASP A 168 -8.95 -4.80 -11.97
CA ASP A 168 -9.91 -4.08 -11.15
C ASP A 168 -9.30 -2.90 -10.39
N TYR A 169 -10.18 -2.05 -9.85
CA TYR A 169 -9.80 -0.90 -9.02
C TYR A 169 -9.21 -1.30 -7.65
N PHE A 170 -9.27 -2.59 -7.27
CA PHE A 170 -8.63 -3.06 -6.04
C PHE A 170 -7.11 -2.86 -6.09
N ALA A 171 -6.52 -2.94 -7.29
CA ALA A 171 -5.12 -2.55 -7.51
C ALA A 171 -4.81 -1.12 -7.05
N VAL A 172 -5.71 -0.17 -7.31
CA VAL A 172 -5.56 1.24 -6.93
C VAL A 172 -5.67 1.42 -5.42
N ASP A 173 -6.62 0.73 -4.79
CA ASP A 173 -6.76 0.74 -3.33
C ASP A 173 -5.51 0.19 -2.63
N VAL A 174 -4.95 -0.93 -3.14
CA VAL A 174 -3.73 -1.52 -2.59
C VAL A 174 -2.54 -0.56 -2.75
N LEU A 175 -2.41 0.11 -3.90
CA LEU A 175 -1.39 1.12 -4.11
C LEU A 175 -1.53 2.29 -3.12
N LEU A 176 -2.72 2.86 -2.97
CA LEU A 176 -2.98 3.96 -2.04
C LEU A 176 -2.69 3.59 -0.59
N ASN A 177 -3.01 2.37 -0.18
CA ASN A 177 -2.69 1.84 1.14
C ASN A 177 -1.17 1.75 1.35
N CYS A 178 -0.43 1.27 0.34
CA CYS A 178 1.03 1.23 0.37
C CYS A 178 1.62 2.64 0.47
N LEU A 179 1.16 3.56 -0.38
CA LEU A 179 1.64 4.94 -0.42
C LEU A 179 1.36 5.69 0.89
N THR A 180 0.30 5.34 1.63
CA THR A 180 -0.01 5.93 2.94
C THR A 180 1.13 5.72 3.93
N LEU A 181 1.61 4.47 4.06
CA LEU A 181 2.73 4.16 4.95
C LEU A 181 4.05 4.68 4.39
N LEU A 182 4.26 4.58 3.08
CA LEU A 182 5.42 5.16 2.41
C LEU A 182 5.55 6.66 2.74
N SER A 183 4.42 7.37 2.64
CA SER A 183 4.33 8.80 2.87
C SER A 183 4.62 9.19 4.31
N SER A 184 4.11 8.42 5.27
CA SER A 184 4.27 8.76 6.69
C SER A 184 5.65 8.45 7.24
N GLU A 185 6.35 7.46 6.70
CA GLU A 185 7.59 6.96 7.28
C GLU A 185 8.84 7.35 6.48
N TYR A 186 8.75 7.46 5.15
CA TYR A 186 9.93 7.51 4.29
C TYR A 186 9.99 8.73 3.36
N LEU A 187 8.91 9.06 2.64
CA LEU A 187 8.92 10.09 1.60
C LEU A 187 7.66 10.93 1.65
N GLY A 188 7.74 12.21 2.03
CA GLY A 188 6.53 13.04 2.13
C GLY A 188 5.85 13.31 0.78
N ILE A 189 4.66 12.71 0.57
CA ILE A 189 3.79 12.97 -0.58
C ILE A 189 2.77 14.07 -0.21
N GLN A 190 2.58 15.06 -1.08
CA GLN A 190 1.54 16.08 -0.95
C GLN A 190 0.22 15.61 -1.56
N GLN A 191 0.27 15.10 -2.78
CA GLN A 191 -0.89 14.56 -3.47
C GLN A 191 -0.53 13.49 -4.50
N VAL A 192 -1.51 12.62 -4.74
CA VAL A 192 -1.52 11.64 -5.81
C VAL A 192 -2.70 11.95 -6.73
N VAL A 193 -2.45 12.05 -8.03
CA VAL A 193 -3.49 12.35 -9.03
C VAL A 193 -3.55 11.23 -10.06
N PHE A 194 -4.69 10.58 -10.18
CA PHE A 194 -4.95 9.57 -11.21
C PHE A 194 -5.56 10.25 -12.44
N GLY A 195 -4.91 10.12 -13.59
CA GLY A 195 -5.26 10.80 -14.83
C GLY A 195 -4.74 12.23 -14.90
N GLY A 196 -5.31 13.01 -15.81
CA GLY A 196 -4.91 14.39 -16.10
C GLY A 196 -3.69 14.46 -17.02
N ARG A 197 -3.71 15.46 -17.91
CA ARG A 197 -2.72 15.57 -19.00
C ARG A 197 -1.44 16.32 -18.63
N ARG A 198 -1.51 17.21 -17.63
CA ARG A 198 -0.39 18.04 -17.17
C ARG A 198 -0.58 18.42 -15.72
N MET A 199 0.47 18.33 -14.91
CA MET A 199 0.50 18.78 -13.52
C MET A 199 1.68 19.72 -13.28
N GLY A 200 1.49 20.70 -12.39
CA GLY A 200 2.51 21.70 -12.08
C GLY A 200 3.07 22.35 -13.35
N ASP A 201 4.38 22.50 -13.38
CA ASP A 201 5.15 23.08 -14.48
C ASP A 201 5.72 22.02 -15.44
N TRP A 202 5.19 20.79 -15.42
CA TRP A 202 5.72 19.65 -16.19
C TRP A 202 5.92 19.99 -17.68
N GLU A 203 7.12 19.72 -18.20
CA GLU A 203 7.52 19.95 -19.59
C GLU A 203 7.66 18.61 -20.33
N GLU A 204 6.86 18.42 -21.38
CA GLU A 204 6.95 17.21 -22.20
C GLU A 204 8.26 17.15 -22.98
N GLY A 205 8.95 16.00 -22.93
CA GLY A 205 10.20 15.76 -23.65
C GLY A 205 11.47 16.23 -22.94
N MET A 206 11.38 16.74 -21.71
CA MET A 206 12.57 17.00 -20.88
C MET A 206 13.23 15.68 -20.46
N THR A 207 14.53 15.54 -20.72
CA THR A 207 15.31 14.34 -20.39
C THR A 207 16.67 14.66 -19.72
N SER A 208 16.94 15.93 -19.44
CA SER A 208 18.23 16.42 -18.97
C SER A 208 18.31 16.40 -17.45
N GLN A 209 19.27 15.65 -16.89
CA GLN A 209 19.48 15.59 -15.43
C GLN A 209 19.94 16.92 -14.83
N GLU A 210 20.64 17.75 -15.62
CA GLU A 210 21.05 19.09 -15.20
C GLU A 210 19.86 20.03 -15.00
N ASP A 211 18.76 19.77 -15.71
CA ASP A 211 17.50 20.53 -15.65
C ASP A 211 16.50 19.94 -14.64
N GLY A 212 16.95 19.06 -13.74
CA GLY A 212 16.13 18.49 -12.66
C GLY A 212 15.36 17.22 -13.02
N TYR A 213 15.57 16.66 -14.22
CA TYR A 213 14.95 15.40 -14.62
C TYR A 213 15.61 14.19 -13.96
N LYS A 214 14.80 13.30 -13.38
CA LYS A 214 15.25 12.00 -12.87
C LYS A 214 14.28 10.90 -13.28
N TYR A 215 14.75 9.66 -13.36
CA TYR A 215 13.87 8.53 -13.66
C TYR A 215 14.33 7.24 -12.98
N PHE A 216 13.37 6.36 -12.72
CA PHE A 216 13.59 4.98 -12.31
C PHE A 216 13.11 4.06 -13.43
N LYS A 217 14.02 3.19 -13.90
CA LYS A 217 13.75 2.24 -14.97
C LYS A 217 12.96 1.05 -14.41
N ILE A 218 11.77 0.78 -14.97
CA ILE A 218 10.96 -0.40 -14.62
C ILE A 218 11.38 -1.63 -15.43
#